data_AF-A0A965ZUC8-F1
#
_entry.id   AF-A0A965ZUC8-F1
#
_cell.length_a   1.000
_cell.length_b   1.000
_cell.length_c   1.000
_cell.angle_alpha   90.00
_cell.angle_beta   90.00
_cell.angle_gamma   90.00
#
_symmetry.space_group_name_H-M   'P 1'
#
loop_
_entity.id
_entity.type
_entity.pdbx_description
1 polymer ?
#
loop_
_entity_poly.entity_id
_entity_poly.type
_entity_poly.pdbx_seq_one_letter_code
_entity_poly.pdbx_strand_id
1 'polypeptide(L)'
;IAGLPGGEGSYHREGIRTAIAEFIALGTEGMRANLFAFLEEVIPVAEEAGVRLCIHPDDPPFSLFGLPRVVSTAEDARSLMAAVPSVSNGLTLCAGSFGARADNDLVGMVREFGPQIHFVHLRNIRRENDGSFYESEHLDGDNDMVGLISALLDEEQRRKSEGRTDVIPMRPDHGHTLGDEIGQQGVNPGYSFGGRMKGLAELRGVIHALEQLRKQ
;
A
#
# COMPACT_ATOMS: atom_id res chain seq x y z
N ILE A 1 -20.12 9.60 8.34
CA ILE A 1 -19.67 8.52 7.42
C ILE A 1 -19.28 7.32 8.27
N ALA A 2 -19.60 6.10 7.83
CA ALA A 2 -19.58 4.91 8.69
C ALA A 2 -18.23 4.16 8.75
N GLY A 3 -17.18 4.67 8.07
CA GLY A 3 -15.88 3.99 7.98
C GLY A 3 -15.92 2.71 7.14
N LEU A 4 -14.77 2.27 6.64
CA LEU A 4 -14.56 0.93 6.09
C LEU A 4 -13.87 0.07 7.17
N PRO A 5 -13.89 -1.28 7.05
CA PRO A 5 -13.11 -2.14 7.94
C PRO A 5 -11.65 -1.66 8.04
N GLY A 6 -11.18 -1.42 9.27
CA GLY A 6 -9.84 -0.85 9.54
C GLY A 6 -9.80 0.66 9.76
N GLY A 7 -10.91 1.39 9.57
CA GLY A 7 -11.00 2.82 9.88
C GLY A 7 -11.39 3.09 11.34
N GLU A 8 -10.64 3.94 12.04
CA GLU A 8 -10.98 4.39 13.39
C GLU A 8 -11.87 5.64 13.33
N GLY A 9 -13.18 5.48 13.57
CA GLY A 9 -14.08 6.60 13.88
C GLY A 9 -15.40 6.61 13.12
N SER A 10 -16.44 7.14 13.78
CA SER A 10 -17.73 7.45 13.15
C SER A 10 -18.04 8.94 13.34
N TYR A 11 -18.33 9.64 12.24
CA TYR A 11 -18.71 11.05 12.26
C TYR A 11 -20.18 11.23 11.89
N HIS A 12 -20.90 12.06 12.65
CA HIS A 12 -22.14 12.66 12.18
C HIS A 12 -21.86 13.73 11.11
N ARG A 13 -22.88 14.12 10.35
CA ARG A 13 -22.73 15.02 9.17
C ARG A 13 -22.04 16.35 9.50
N GLU A 14 -22.38 16.94 10.63
CA GLU A 14 -21.79 18.23 11.03
C GLU A 14 -20.35 18.06 11.52
N GLY A 15 -20.05 17.02 12.29
CA GLY A 15 -18.70 16.75 12.79
C GLY A 15 -17.70 16.52 11.66
N ILE A 16 -18.09 15.78 10.62
CA ILE A 16 -17.22 15.60 9.45
C ILE A 16 -17.02 16.89 8.66
N ARG A 17 -18.03 17.76 8.58
CA ARG A 17 -17.90 19.05 7.88
C ARG A 17 -16.86 19.94 8.56
N THR A 18 -16.88 20.01 9.89
CA THR A 18 -15.88 20.75 10.68
C THR A 18 -14.49 20.16 10.51
N ALA A 19 -14.35 18.84 10.66
CA ALA A 19 -13.06 18.17 10.49
C ALA A 19 -12.47 18.39 9.09
N ILE A 20 -13.29 18.29 8.04
CA ILE A 20 -12.84 18.57 6.66
C ILE A 20 -12.30 20.00 6.55
N ALA A 21 -12.99 20.99 7.12
CA ALA A 21 -12.55 22.38 7.05
C ALA A 21 -11.20 22.61 7.76
N GLU A 22 -10.97 21.95 8.90
CA GLU A 22 -9.69 22.01 9.63
C GLU A 22 -8.53 21.44 8.80
N PHE A 23 -8.71 20.26 8.19
CA PHE A 23 -7.67 19.66 7.35
C PHE A 23 -7.44 20.40 6.03
N ILE A 24 -8.48 21.00 5.44
CA ILE A 24 -8.30 21.92 4.30
C ILE A 24 -7.45 23.12 4.70
N ALA A 25 -7.74 23.72 5.87
CA ALA A 25 -6.97 24.88 6.36
C ALA A 25 -5.52 24.52 6.71
N LEU A 26 -5.27 23.30 7.20
CA LEU A 26 -3.93 22.78 7.44
C LEU A 26 -3.12 22.62 6.14
N GLY A 27 -3.77 22.16 5.07
CA GLY A 27 -3.16 21.98 3.76
C GLY A 27 -2.14 20.84 3.69
N THR A 28 -1.58 20.63 2.50
CA THR A 28 -0.66 19.52 2.20
C THR A 28 0.65 19.64 2.97
N GLU A 29 1.25 20.83 2.99
CA GLU A 29 2.51 21.07 3.70
C GLU A 29 2.35 20.96 5.22
N GLY A 30 1.24 21.45 5.78
CA GLY A 30 0.94 21.29 7.20
C GLY A 30 0.76 19.82 7.58
N MET A 31 0.03 19.05 6.77
CA MET A 31 -0.15 17.61 6.99
C MET A 31 1.19 16.86 6.88
N ARG A 32 2.03 17.20 5.89
CA ARG A 32 3.37 16.61 5.70
C ARG A 32 4.29 16.92 6.88
N ALA A 33 4.33 18.17 7.34
CA ALA A 33 5.13 18.57 8.49
C ALA A 33 4.70 17.84 9.77
N ASN A 34 3.38 17.69 10.00
CA ASN A 34 2.87 16.93 11.14
C ASN A 34 3.27 15.45 11.07
N LEU A 35 3.20 14.83 9.88
CA LEU A 35 3.65 13.45 9.70
C LEU A 35 5.16 13.31 9.98
N PHE A 36 5.99 14.24 9.50
CA PHE A 36 7.43 14.18 9.73
C PHE A 36 7.77 14.37 11.21
N ALA A 37 7.15 15.32 11.90
CA ALA A 37 7.32 15.50 13.34
C ALA A 37 6.92 14.24 14.13
N PHE A 38 5.86 13.54 13.72
CA PHE A 38 5.51 12.25 14.31
C PHE A 38 6.59 11.19 14.07
N LEU A 39 7.09 11.07 12.84
CA LEU A 39 8.13 10.08 12.48
C LEU A 39 9.45 10.35 13.21
N GLU A 40 9.86 11.61 13.36
CA GLU A 40 11.06 12.01 14.10
C GLU A 40 11.05 11.50 15.54
N GLU A 41 9.88 11.43 16.18
CA GLU A 41 9.71 10.91 17.54
C GLU A 41 9.58 9.38 17.60
N VAL A 42 8.82 8.75 16.69
CA VAL A 42 8.53 7.31 16.79
C VAL A 42 9.58 6.40 16.17
N ILE A 43 10.29 6.85 15.14
CA ILE A 43 11.27 6.02 14.43
C ILE A 43 12.46 5.64 15.31
N PRO A 44 13.07 6.53 16.11
CA PRO A 44 14.15 6.15 17.03
C PRO A 44 13.71 5.07 18.04
N VAL A 45 12.49 5.18 18.56
CA VAL A 45 11.92 4.19 19.50
C VAL A 45 11.67 2.85 18.80
N ALA A 46 11.15 2.87 17.57
CA ALA A 46 10.98 1.67 16.77
C ALA A 46 12.32 0.98 16.50
N GLU A 47 13.36 1.74 16.16
CA GLU A 47 14.71 1.24 15.95
C GLU A 47 15.32 0.62 17.21
N GLU A 48 15.21 1.28 18.37
CA GLU A 48 15.64 0.73 19.66
C GLU A 48 14.94 -0.61 19.97
N ALA A 49 13.66 -0.71 19.65
CA ALA A 49 12.86 -1.92 19.85
C ALA A 49 13.08 -3.00 18.77
N GLY A 50 13.89 -2.74 17.73
CA GLY A 50 14.08 -3.64 16.60
C GLY A 50 12.84 -3.79 15.70
N VAL A 51 11.93 -2.81 15.74
CA VAL A 51 10.68 -2.75 14.97
C VAL A 51 10.90 -1.94 13.71
N ARG A 52 10.38 -2.44 12.58
CA ARG A 52 10.34 -1.71 11.31
C ARG A 52 8.91 -1.24 11.03
N LEU A 53 8.71 0.08 10.99
CA LEU A 53 7.44 0.66 10.60
C LEU A 53 7.31 0.70 9.08
N CYS A 54 6.09 0.50 8.58
CA CYS A 54 5.80 0.47 7.15
C CYS A 54 4.51 1.23 6.84
N ILE A 55 4.63 2.53 6.56
CA ILE A 55 3.46 3.37 6.28
C ILE A 55 2.75 2.93 5.01
N HIS A 56 1.42 2.84 5.07
CA HIS A 56 0.60 2.52 3.92
C HIS A 56 0.31 3.78 3.09
N PRO A 57 0.25 3.69 1.75
CA PRO A 57 -0.15 4.82 0.92
C PRO A 57 -1.59 5.26 1.17
N ASP A 58 -1.86 6.48 0.77
CA ASP A 58 -3.20 7.00 0.63
C ASP A 58 -4.03 6.14 -0.34
N ASP A 59 -5.27 5.79 0.04
CA ASP A 59 -6.22 5.08 -0.84
C ASP A 59 -7.56 5.85 -0.95
N PRO A 60 -7.86 6.49 -2.10
CA PRO A 60 -7.02 6.60 -3.30
C PRO A 60 -5.83 7.57 -3.15
N PRO A 61 -4.78 7.46 -3.98
CA PRO A 61 -3.54 8.25 -3.89
C PRO A 61 -3.68 9.65 -4.53
N PHE A 62 -4.78 10.33 -4.24
CA PHE A 62 -5.10 11.68 -4.69
C PHE A 62 -6.15 12.32 -3.77
N SER A 63 -6.16 13.65 -3.71
CA SER A 63 -7.05 14.41 -2.82
C SER A 63 -8.52 14.12 -3.09
N LEU A 64 -9.27 13.87 -2.02
CA LEU A 64 -10.73 13.78 -2.03
C LEU A 64 -11.30 14.85 -1.11
N PHE A 65 -12.38 15.51 -1.55
CA PHE A 65 -13.05 16.56 -0.77
C PHE A 65 -12.15 17.74 -0.35
N GLY A 66 -11.06 17.98 -1.09
CA GLY A 66 -10.07 19.01 -0.77
C GLY A 66 -9.09 18.64 0.34
N LEU A 67 -9.15 17.41 0.87
CA LEU A 67 -8.28 16.96 1.95
C LEU A 67 -6.85 16.68 1.47
N PRO A 68 -5.83 17.04 2.26
CA PRO A 68 -4.45 16.69 1.95
C PRO A 68 -4.23 15.18 2.09
N ARG A 69 -3.40 14.63 1.21
CA ARG A 69 -2.92 13.25 1.16
C ARG A 69 -1.45 13.31 0.79
N VAL A 70 -0.58 12.75 1.63
CA VAL A 70 0.87 13.03 1.65
C VAL A 70 1.73 11.78 1.52
N VAL A 71 1.14 10.64 1.16
CA VAL A 71 1.79 9.36 0.87
C VAL A 71 1.14 8.78 -0.39
N SER A 72 1.19 9.53 -1.49
CA SER A 72 0.44 9.24 -2.72
C SER A 72 1.34 8.95 -3.93
N THR A 73 2.59 9.40 -3.90
CA THR A 73 3.53 9.36 -5.04
C THR A 73 4.92 8.86 -4.64
N ALA A 74 5.76 8.56 -5.63
CA ALA A 74 7.19 8.34 -5.42
C ALA A 74 7.90 9.57 -4.81
N GLU A 75 7.45 10.79 -5.11
CA GLU A 75 7.98 12.02 -4.49
C GLU A 75 7.68 12.07 -2.99
N ASP A 76 6.47 11.70 -2.60
CA ASP A 76 6.09 11.63 -1.19
C ASP A 76 6.91 10.56 -0.45
N ALA A 77 7.09 9.40 -1.07
CA ALA A 77 7.96 8.35 -0.54
C ALA A 77 9.41 8.83 -0.36
N ARG A 78 9.98 9.51 -1.37
CA ARG A 78 11.32 10.12 -1.26
C ARG A 78 11.40 11.12 -0.12
N SER A 79 10.40 12.00 -0.01
CA SER A 79 10.35 13.02 1.05
C SER A 79 10.29 12.38 2.45
N LEU A 80 9.48 11.33 2.61
CA LEU A 80 9.33 10.60 3.87
C LEU A 80 10.62 9.88 4.29
N MET A 81 11.33 9.25 3.35
CA MET A 81 12.62 8.61 3.63
C MET A 81 13.72 9.61 3.94
N ALA A 82 13.69 10.78 3.29
CA ALA A 82 14.65 11.85 3.53
C ALA A 82 14.45 12.54 4.90
N ALA A 83 13.20 12.64 5.36
CA ALA A 83 12.87 13.28 6.63
C ALA A 83 13.50 12.54 7.83
N VAL A 84 13.43 11.21 7.85
CA VAL A 84 14.04 10.39 8.91
C VAL A 84 14.78 9.19 8.28
N PRO A 85 16.07 9.32 7.96
CA PRO A 85 16.87 8.26 7.36
C PRO A 85 17.15 7.12 8.36
N SER A 86 16.30 6.10 8.38
CA SER A 86 16.46 4.89 9.20
C SER A 86 15.87 3.68 8.48
N VAL A 87 16.44 2.49 8.70
CA VAL A 87 15.84 1.24 8.20
C VAL A 87 14.48 0.97 8.85
N SER A 88 14.21 1.54 10.02
CA SER A 88 12.93 1.40 10.73
C SER A 88 11.84 2.32 10.17
N ASN A 89 12.21 3.28 9.30
CA ASN A 89 11.28 4.10 8.54
C ASN A 89 11.10 3.50 7.14
N GLY A 90 9.97 2.84 6.91
CA GLY A 90 9.72 2.11 5.67
C GLY A 90 8.32 2.26 5.12
N LEU A 91 8.07 1.56 4.01
CA LEU A 91 6.81 1.56 3.27
C LEU A 91 6.12 0.21 3.35
N THR A 92 4.79 0.26 3.44
CA THR A 92 3.96 -0.78 2.87
C THR A 92 3.70 -0.42 1.42
N LEU A 93 4.28 -1.14 0.46
CA LEU A 93 3.99 -0.90 -0.95
C LEU A 93 2.66 -1.60 -1.30
N CYS A 94 1.59 -0.82 -1.39
CA CYS A 94 0.30 -1.30 -1.84
C CYS A 94 0.11 -1.01 -3.32
N ALA A 95 0.14 -2.07 -4.13
CA ALA A 95 -0.02 -1.97 -5.58
C ALA A 95 -1.39 -1.39 -5.96
N GLY A 96 -2.45 -1.81 -5.28
CA GLY A 96 -3.80 -1.33 -5.57
C GLY A 96 -4.02 0.15 -5.23
N SER A 97 -3.42 0.64 -4.15
CA SER A 97 -3.53 2.05 -3.76
C SER A 97 -2.63 2.92 -4.64
N PHE A 98 -1.30 2.73 -4.64
CA PHE A 98 -0.40 3.53 -5.49
C PHE A 98 -0.74 3.43 -6.98
N GLY A 99 -1.24 2.28 -7.44
CA GLY A 99 -1.59 2.03 -8.83
C GLY A 99 -2.95 2.61 -9.27
N ALA A 100 -3.77 3.16 -8.37
CA ALA A 100 -5.01 3.82 -8.76
C ALA A 100 -4.78 5.10 -9.62
N ARG A 101 -3.55 5.60 -9.67
CA ARG A 101 -3.10 6.65 -10.59
C ARG A 101 -2.06 6.11 -11.59
N ALA A 102 -2.18 6.51 -12.85
CA ALA A 102 -1.40 5.94 -13.95
C ALA A 102 0.05 6.45 -14.03
N ASP A 103 0.37 7.55 -13.34
CA ASP A 103 1.69 8.18 -13.34
C ASP A 103 2.65 7.62 -12.27
N ASN A 104 2.18 6.71 -11.41
CA ASN A 104 3.06 5.94 -10.52
C ASN A 104 3.61 4.70 -11.25
N ASP A 105 4.93 4.66 -11.44
CA ASP A 105 5.64 3.46 -11.89
C ASP A 105 5.93 2.53 -10.70
N LEU A 106 5.05 1.57 -10.45
CA LEU A 106 5.17 0.67 -9.30
C LEU A 106 6.45 -0.19 -9.34
N VAL A 107 6.88 -0.61 -10.52
CA VAL A 107 8.11 -1.39 -10.70
C VAL A 107 9.33 -0.51 -10.41
N GLY A 108 9.33 0.73 -10.92
CA GLY A 108 10.32 1.74 -10.59
C GLY A 108 10.39 2.04 -9.09
N MET A 109 9.23 2.19 -8.43
CA MET A 109 9.14 2.40 -6.99
C MET A 109 9.73 1.24 -6.19
N VAL A 110 9.51 -0.02 -6.59
CA VAL A 110 10.17 -1.16 -5.92
C VAL A 110 11.68 -1.11 -6.10
N ARG A 111 12.18 -0.75 -7.29
CA ARG A 111 13.63 -0.64 -7.53
C ARG A 111 14.27 0.48 -6.73
N GLU A 112 13.57 1.60 -6.56
CA GLU A 112 14.05 2.76 -5.82
C GLU A 112 13.99 2.56 -4.30
N PHE A 113 12.83 2.13 -3.78
CA PHE A 113 12.56 2.04 -2.34
C PHE A 113 12.71 0.62 -1.77
N GLY A 114 13.18 -0.33 -2.57
CA GLY A 114 13.38 -1.73 -2.20
C GLY A 114 13.96 -1.93 -0.78
N PRO A 115 15.07 -1.25 -0.41
CA PRO A 115 15.66 -1.40 0.92
C PRO A 115 14.75 -1.00 2.10
N GLN A 116 13.75 -0.14 1.86
CA GLN A 116 12.80 0.41 2.83
C GLN A 116 11.39 -0.19 2.73
N ILE A 117 11.12 -1.09 1.77
CA ILE A 117 9.83 -1.81 1.70
C ILE A 117 9.84 -2.95 2.73
N HIS A 118 8.99 -2.87 3.75
CA HIS A 118 8.91 -3.91 4.79
C HIS A 118 7.62 -4.72 4.74
N PHE A 119 6.66 -4.33 3.91
CA PHE A 119 5.43 -5.08 3.68
C PHE A 119 4.85 -4.75 2.30
N VAL A 120 4.14 -5.68 1.67
CA VAL A 120 3.46 -5.41 0.40
C VAL A 120 2.02 -5.90 0.39
N HIS A 121 1.16 -5.07 -0.19
CA HIS A 121 -0.22 -5.44 -0.52
C HIS A 121 -0.30 -5.65 -2.03
N LEU A 122 -0.42 -6.90 -2.44
CA LEU A 122 -0.47 -7.28 -3.84
C LEU A 122 -1.92 -7.54 -4.22
N ARG A 123 -2.64 -6.46 -4.56
CA ARG A 123 -3.93 -6.48 -5.24
C ARG A 123 -3.87 -5.60 -6.47
N ASN A 124 -4.86 -5.70 -7.34
CA ASN A 124 -4.88 -4.94 -8.59
C ASN A 124 -6.18 -4.16 -8.75
N ILE A 125 -6.13 -3.09 -9.52
CA ILE A 125 -7.29 -2.25 -9.83
C ILE A 125 -7.41 -2.11 -11.34
N ARG A 126 -8.59 -1.69 -11.78
CA ARG A 126 -8.83 -1.22 -13.14
C ARG A 126 -9.33 0.21 -13.10
N ARG A 127 -8.62 1.10 -13.80
CA ARG A 127 -8.92 2.53 -13.93
C ARG A 127 -9.93 2.73 -15.04
N GLU A 128 -10.84 3.66 -14.83
CA GLU A 128 -11.81 4.09 -15.84
C GLU A 128 -11.38 5.45 -16.42
N ASN A 129 -11.90 5.77 -17.60
CA ASN A 129 -11.51 6.98 -18.35
C ASN A 129 -11.87 8.30 -17.63
N ASP A 130 -12.81 8.26 -16.68
CA ASP A 130 -13.25 9.42 -15.90
C ASP A 130 -12.42 9.65 -14.62
N GLY A 131 -11.39 8.83 -14.39
CA GLY A 131 -10.53 8.88 -13.21
C GLY A 131 -11.03 8.07 -12.02
N SER A 132 -12.18 7.40 -12.14
CA SER A 132 -12.60 6.39 -11.17
C SER A 132 -11.85 5.06 -11.37
N PHE A 133 -11.99 4.12 -10.44
CA PHE A 133 -11.40 2.80 -10.52
C PHE A 133 -12.21 1.81 -9.67
N TYR A 134 -12.02 0.52 -9.94
CA TYR A 134 -12.57 -0.56 -9.14
C TYR A 134 -11.51 -1.66 -8.88
N GLU A 135 -11.73 -2.45 -7.83
CA GLU A 135 -10.92 -3.63 -7.54
C GLU A 135 -11.05 -4.64 -8.70
N SER A 136 -9.93 -5.12 -9.22
CA SER A 136 -9.90 -6.07 -10.33
C SER A 136 -9.41 -7.45 -9.87
N GLU A 137 -9.41 -8.43 -10.78
CA GLU A 137 -8.70 -9.69 -10.54
C GLU A 137 -7.20 -9.42 -10.33
N HIS A 138 -6.55 -10.15 -9.42
CA HIS A 138 -5.15 -9.89 -9.01
C HIS A 138 -4.15 -9.85 -10.17
N LEU A 139 -4.40 -10.62 -11.23
CA LEU A 139 -3.53 -10.71 -12.41
C LEU A 139 -4.11 -10.04 -13.68
N ASP A 140 -5.32 -9.48 -13.62
CA ASP A 140 -5.98 -8.84 -14.77
C ASP A 140 -6.54 -7.46 -14.42
N GLY A 141 -5.65 -6.64 -13.86
CA GLY A 141 -5.86 -5.20 -13.69
C GLY A 141 -4.83 -4.39 -14.46
N ASP A 142 -4.79 -3.10 -14.20
CA ASP A 142 -3.91 -2.20 -14.95
C ASP A 142 -2.50 -2.07 -14.34
N ASN A 143 -2.24 -2.68 -13.18
CA ASN A 143 -0.91 -2.77 -12.61
C ASN A 143 -0.19 -4.02 -13.12
N ASP A 144 1.07 -3.89 -13.54
CA ASP A 144 1.92 -5.03 -13.92
C ASP A 144 2.33 -5.85 -12.69
N MET A 145 1.46 -6.78 -12.29
CA MET A 145 1.67 -7.62 -11.12
C MET A 145 2.88 -8.56 -11.29
N VAL A 146 3.14 -9.04 -12.51
CA VAL A 146 4.27 -9.95 -12.78
C VAL A 146 5.59 -9.19 -12.68
N GLY A 147 5.69 -8.02 -13.31
CA GLY A 147 6.86 -7.14 -13.21
C GLY A 147 7.11 -6.66 -11.78
N LEU A 148 6.03 -6.33 -11.05
CA LEU A 148 6.12 -5.93 -9.65
C LEU A 148 6.69 -7.05 -8.76
N ILE A 149 6.13 -8.26 -8.86
CA ILE A 149 6.65 -9.42 -8.11
C ILE A 149 8.09 -9.72 -8.51
N SER A 150 8.42 -9.61 -9.80
CA SER A 150 9.79 -9.80 -10.27
C SER A 150 10.77 -8.83 -9.60
N ALA A 151 10.43 -7.54 -9.53
CA ALA A 151 11.28 -6.54 -8.87
C ALA A 151 11.41 -6.78 -7.36
N LEU A 152 10.34 -7.25 -6.70
CA LEU A 152 10.39 -7.61 -5.27
C LEU A 152 11.31 -8.80 -5.01
N LEU A 153 11.26 -9.84 -5.86
CA LEU A 153 12.16 -10.99 -5.77
C LEU A 153 13.63 -10.59 -6.00
N ASP A 154 13.88 -9.64 -6.90
CA ASP A 154 15.23 -9.11 -7.12
C ASP A 154 15.75 -8.37 -5.88
N GLU A 155 14.90 -7.61 -5.18
CA GLU A 155 15.24 -6.97 -3.90
C GLU A 155 15.49 -8.01 -2.79
N GLU A 156 14.66 -9.03 -2.65
CA GLU A 156 14.89 -10.10 -1.66
C GLU A 156 16.20 -10.84 -1.93
N GLN A 157 16.54 -11.09 -3.19
CA GLN A 157 17.82 -11.69 -3.58
C GLN A 157 18.99 -10.74 -3.28
N ARG A 158 18.85 -9.43 -3.51
CA ARG A 158 19.86 -8.42 -3.12
C ARG A 158 20.10 -8.44 -1.61
N ARG A 159 19.02 -8.38 -0.80
CA ARG A 159 19.10 -8.48 0.67
C ARG A 159 19.88 -9.72 1.11
N LYS A 160 19.54 -10.87 0.56
CA LYS A 160 20.23 -12.14 0.85
C LYS A 160 21.72 -12.08 0.49
N SER A 161 22.07 -11.50 -0.66
CA SER A 161 23.47 -11.36 -1.10
C SER A 161 24.30 -10.45 -0.17
N GLU A 162 23.65 -9.50 0.49
CA GLU A 162 24.25 -8.61 1.49
C GLU A 162 24.25 -9.20 2.91
N GLY A 163 23.80 -10.45 3.06
CA GLY A 163 23.74 -11.14 4.35
C GLY A 163 22.56 -10.75 5.23
N ARG A 164 21.57 -10.01 4.71
CA ARG A 164 20.31 -9.75 5.41
C ARG A 164 19.46 -11.02 5.43
N THR A 165 18.75 -11.23 6.54
CA THR A 165 17.87 -12.38 6.75
C THR A 165 16.38 -12.03 6.72
N ASP A 166 16.06 -10.74 6.63
CA ASP A 166 14.68 -10.28 6.54
C ASP A 166 14.09 -10.50 5.14
N VAL A 167 12.81 -10.84 5.12
CA VAL A 167 11.99 -11.07 3.93
C VAL A 167 10.98 -9.94 3.75
N ILE A 168 10.36 -9.84 2.58
CA ILE A 168 9.27 -8.91 2.34
C ILE A 168 7.93 -9.67 2.48
N PRO A 169 7.26 -9.61 3.64
CA PRO A 169 5.95 -10.22 3.78
C PRO A 169 4.96 -9.62 2.78
N MET A 170 4.00 -10.43 2.34
CA MET A 170 2.95 -10.02 1.43
C MET A 170 1.58 -10.46 1.93
N ARG A 171 0.53 -9.75 1.51
CA ARG A 171 -0.85 -10.24 1.54
C ARG A 171 -1.56 -9.92 0.22
N PRO A 172 -2.58 -10.71 -0.18
CA PRO A 172 -3.38 -10.44 -1.39
C PRO A 172 -4.28 -9.20 -1.24
N ASP A 173 -4.28 -8.58 -0.07
CA ASP A 173 -5.11 -7.44 0.31
C ASP A 173 -6.61 -7.68 0.16
N HIS A 174 -7.24 -7.12 -0.87
CA HIS A 174 -8.66 -7.28 -1.14
C HIS A 174 -8.94 -8.40 -2.14
N GLY A 175 -10.15 -8.95 -2.09
CA GLY A 175 -10.64 -9.92 -3.07
C GLY A 175 -12.13 -9.76 -3.34
N HIS A 176 -12.56 -10.20 -4.51
CA HIS A 176 -13.97 -10.21 -4.88
C HIS A 176 -14.79 -11.09 -3.93
N THR A 177 -16.03 -10.71 -3.66
CA THR A 177 -16.97 -11.62 -3.01
C THR A 177 -17.41 -12.66 -4.04
N LEU A 178 -17.10 -13.93 -3.78
CA LEU A 178 -17.28 -15.02 -4.74
C LEU A 178 -18.14 -16.15 -4.16
N GLY A 179 -18.79 -16.90 -5.04
CA GLY A 179 -19.48 -18.14 -4.70
C GLY A 179 -20.49 -17.97 -3.57
N ASP A 180 -20.43 -18.87 -2.60
CA ASP A 180 -21.41 -18.93 -1.51
C ASP A 180 -21.36 -17.70 -0.58
N GLU A 181 -20.28 -16.91 -0.60
CA GLU A 181 -20.20 -15.68 0.21
C GLU A 181 -21.07 -14.54 -0.36
N ILE A 182 -21.57 -14.66 -1.60
CA ILE A 182 -22.46 -13.67 -2.20
C ILE A 182 -23.79 -13.63 -1.43
N GLY A 183 -24.13 -12.44 -0.91
CA GLY A 183 -25.37 -12.22 -0.15
C GLY A 183 -25.34 -12.73 1.28
N GLN A 184 -24.22 -13.28 1.76
CA GLN A 184 -24.08 -13.63 3.17
C GLN A 184 -23.93 -12.38 4.05
N GLN A 185 -24.56 -12.42 5.23
CA GLN A 185 -24.35 -11.41 6.26
C GLN A 185 -22.98 -11.57 6.91
N GLY A 186 -22.37 -10.46 7.32
CA GLY A 186 -21.07 -10.47 8.01
C GLY A 186 -19.85 -10.59 7.10
N VAL A 187 -20.02 -10.64 5.78
CA VAL A 187 -18.91 -10.53 4.83
C VAL A 187 -18.47 -9.06 4.76
N ASN A 188 -17.26 -8.79 5.24
CA ASN A 188 -16.67 -7.46 5.18
C ASN A 188 -16.31 -7.08 3.73
N PRO A 189 -16.64 -5.87 3.25
CA PRO A 189 -16.34 -5.45 1.87
C PRO A 189 -14.85 -5.62 1.52
N GLY A 190 -14.55 -6.39 0.47
CA GLY A 190 -13.18 -6.68 0.03
C GLY A 190 -12.42 -7.73 0.87
N TYR A 191 -12.99 -8.19 1.99
CA TYR A 191 -12.36 -9.13 2.92
C TYR A 191 -12.99 -10.53 2.93
N SER A 192 -13.75 -10.87 1.89
CA SER A 192 -14.22 -12.25 1.65
C SER A 192 -13.04 -13.24 1.68
N PHE A 193 -13.30 -14.46 2.13
CA PHE A 193 -12.28 -15.51 2.17
C PHE A 193 -11.96 -16.01 0.76
N GLY A 194 -12.99 -16.33 -0.04
CA GLY A 194 -12.86 -16.93 -1.35
C GLY A 194 -12.07 -16.07 -2.33
N GLY A 195 -12.38 -14.77 -2.40
CA GLY A 195 -11.66 -13.83 -3.27
C GLY A 195 -10.19 -13.67 -2.89
N ARG A 196 -9.90 -13.48 -1.59
CA ARG A 196 -8.53 -13.30 -1.13
C ARG A 196 -7.71 -14.58 -1.22
N MET A 197 -8.31 -15.75 -0.96
CA MET A 197 -7.67 -17.04 -1.14
C MET A 197 -7.33 -17.28 -2.62
N LYS A 198 -8.23 -16.95 -3.54
CA LYS A 198 -7.97 -17.01 -4.98
C LYS A 198 -6.78 -16.12 -5.35
N GLY A 199 -6.81 -14.85 -4.96
CA GLY A 199 -5.72 -13.90 -5.23
C GLY A 199 -4.38 -14.37 -4.67
N LEU A 200 -4.36 -14.88 -3.42
CA LEU A 200 -3.14 -15.43 -2.83
C LEU A 200 -2.60 -16.64 -3.63
N ALA A 201 -3.47 -17.51 -4.12
CA ALA A 201 -3.08 -18.65 -4.93
C ALA A 201 -2.47 -18.22 -6.28
N GLU A 202 -3.05 -17.20 -6.93
CA GLU A 202 -2.54 -16.61 -8.17
C GLU A 202 -1.13 -16.01 -7.97
N LEU A 203 -0.96 -15.16 -6.97
CA LEU A 203 0.31 -14.53 -6.63
C LEU A 203 1.39 -15.57 -6.29
N ARG A 204 1.04 -16.60 -5.51
CA ARG A 204 1.94 -17.72 -5.19
C ARG A 204 2.40 -18.45 -6.46
N GLY A 205 1.51 -18.64 -7.43
CA GLY A 205 1.85 -19.24 -8.71
C GLY A 205 2.88 -18.40 -9.50
N VAL A 206 2.67 -17.09 -9.55
CA VAL A 206 3.61 -16.15 -10.20
C VAL A 206 4.97 -16.18 -9.52
N ILE A 207 5.00 -16.07 -8.19
CA ILE A 207 6.23 -16.16 -7.39
C ILE A 207 6.97 -17.46 -7.69
N HIS A 208 6.29 -18.61 -7.61
CA HIS A 208 6.90 -19.91 -7.86
C HIS A 208 7.52 -20.00 -9.25
N ALA A 209 6.78 -19.59 -10.29
CA ALA A 209 7.29 -19.63 -11.66
C ALA A 209 8.53 -18.74 -11.83
N LEU A 210 8.47 -17.50 -11.32
CA LEU A 210 9.56 -16.54 -11.38
C LEU A 210 10.81 -16.99 -10.61
N GLU A 211 10.66 -17.67 -9.48
CA GLU A 211 11.77 -18.27 -8.74
C GLU A 211 12.40 -19.45 -9.49
N GLN A 212 11.61 -20.31 -10.14
CA GLN A 212 12.15 -21.44 -10.91
C GLN A 212 12.94 -20.96 -12.13
N LEU A 213 12.47 -19.92 -12.80
CA LEU A 213 13.16 -19.34 -13.96
C LEU A 213 14.49 -18.69 -13.59
N ARG A 214 14.64 -18.15 -12.37
CA ARG A 214 15.90 -17.56 -11.88
C ARG A 214 16.96 -18.59 -11.46
N LYS A 215 16.58 -19.84 -11.26
CA LYS A 215 17.51 -20.93 -10.89
C LYS A 215 18.19 -21.57 -12.10
N GLN A 216 17.67 -21.33 -13.31
CA GLN A 216 18.23 -21.80 -14.57
C GLN A 216 19.33 -20.85 -15.04
#